data_AF-A0A2K8KED5-F1
#
_entry.id   AF-A0A2K8KED5-F1
#
_cell.length_a   1.000
_cell.length_b   1.000
_cell.length_c   1.000
_cell.angle_alpha   90.00
_cell.angle_beta   90.00
_cell.angle_gamma   90.00
#
_symmetry.space_group_name_H-M   'P 1'
#
loop_
_entity.id
_entity.type
_entity.pdbx_description
1 polymer ?
#
loop_
_entity_poly.entity_id
_entity_poly.type
_entity_poly.pdbx_seq_one_letter_code
_entity_poly.pdbx_strand_id
1 'polypeptide(L)'
;MPIYEFASDDIRALSTTTFAQAQMQERRDLQRLLRANISVIAPDTLVIAEEFGDWNESRRRIDLLGIDRNANLVVIELKRTEDGGHMELQSIRYAAMVSTMTFDQAVDVFDRYLTQIKKADTDARAELLDFLGWDEPDEDAFAQDVRIVLASAEFSREVTTSVLWLIDRGIDIRCVRLQPYDMNGRVLVDVQQIIPLPEAAEYQVQVREKARKEREARTSGADFTRYDVTLGAQKHLAETKRRALYLVFRHLVDSGLDPEVLVAHCGRRAGRALYAVDGEVDRDEFMRLADIAMSAGGRKFRPNRFFCSEDELIRRNGRTYAFSNQWGGDGWMEAMSGLQDAHPDREITFTPVEMG
;
A
#
# COMPACT_ATOMS: atom_id res chain seq x y z
N MET A 1 7.86 14.36 32.24
CA MET A 1 7.12 15.06 33.31
C MET A 1 7.12 14.16 34.54
N PRO A 2 6.99 14.67 35.77
CA PRO A 2 6.80 13.81 36.94
C PRO A 2 5.46 13.04 36.83
N ILE A 3 5.47 11.76 37.19
CA ILE A 3 4.25 10.97 37.43
C ILE A 3 3.89 11.11 38.90
N TYR A 4 2.59 11.32 39.19
CA TYR A 4 2.09 11.47 40.56
C TYR A 4 1.18 10.30 40.94
N GLU A 5 1.38 9.77 42.14
CA GLU A 5 0.42 8.89 42.82
C GLU A 5 -0.58 9.74 43.59
N PHE A 6 -1.88 9.54 43.34
CA PHE A 6 -2.97 10.13 44.11
C PHE A 6 -3.40 9.13 45.17
N ALA A 7 -2.89 9.29 46.40
CA ALA A 7 -3.31 8.49 47.55
C ALA A 7 -4.59 9.10 48.17
N SER A 8 -5.14 8.42 49.18
CA SER A 8 -6.39 8.85 49.84
C SER A 8 -6.31 10.26 50.45
N ASP A 9 -5.13 10.64 50.97
CA ASP A 9 -4.94 11.88 51.73
C ASP A 9 -3.84 12.80 51.15
N ASP A 10 -3.17 12.41 50.07
CA ASP A 10 -1.98 13.14 49.56
C ASP A 10 -1.68 12.83 48.08
N ILE A 11 -0.93 13.72 47.41
CA ILE A 11 -0.47 13.55 46.03
C ILE A 11 1.06 13.57 46.03
N ARG A 12 1.70 12.46 45.63
CA ARG A 12 3.15 12.28 45.73
C ARG A 12 3.77 12.02 44.38
N ALA A 13 4.86 12.73 44.08
CA ALA A 13 5.63 12.46 42.87
C ALA A 13 6.37 11.11 43.03
N LEU A 14 6.27 10.26 42.01
CA LEU A 14 7.06 9.03 41.96
C LEU A 14 8.54 9.36 41.75
N SER A 15 9.41 8.59 42.40
CA SER A 15 10.85 8.75 42.26
C SER A 15 11.31 8.13 40.94
N THR A 16 11.99 8.92 40.12
CA THR A 16 12.67 8.42 38.91
C THR A 16 13.79 7.48 39.32
N THR A 17 13.97 6.41 38.55
CA THR A 17 15.10 5.49 38.66
C THR A 17 15.75 5.32 37.29
N THR A 18 16.71 4.41 37.18
CA THR A 18 17.26 3.94 35.91
C THR A 18 17.04 2.44 35.78
N PHE A 19 17.01 1.91 34.56
CA PHE A 19 16.96 0.46 34.36
C PHE A 19 18.15 -0.26 35.02
N ALA A 20 19.31 0.39 35.11
CA ALA A 20 20.47 -0.14 35.81
C ALA A 20 20.24 -0.25 37.33
N GLN A 21 19.71 0.79 37.97
CA GLN A 21 19.38 0.78 39.40
C GLN A 21 18.25 -0.20 39.72
N ALA A 22 17.27 -0.32 38.82
CA ALA A 22 16.20 -1.32 38.89
C ALA A 22 16.67 -2.76 38.57
N GLN A 23 17.97 -2.97 38.32
CA GLN A 23 18.58 -4.27 37.96
C GLN A 23 17.95 -4.94 36.73
N MET A 24 17.35 -4.15 35.84
CA MET A 24 16.78 -4.62 34.58
C MET A 24 17.87 -4.69 33.51
N GLN A 25 17.99 -5.85 32.89
CA GLN A 25 18.90 -6.09 31.77
C GLN A 25 18.17 -5.88 30.45
N GLU A 26 18.89 -5.35 29.46
CA GLU A 26 18.33 -4.98 28.15
C GLU A 26 17.67 -6.17 27.45
N ARG A 27 18.40 -7.25 27.19
CA ARG A 27 17.87 -8.46 26.53
C ARG A 27 16.92 -9.26 27.41
N ARG A 28 17.35 -9.57 28.63
CA ARG A 28 16.65 -10.51 29.53
C ARG A 28 15.30 -9.95 29.98
N ASP A 29 15.23 -8.64 30.21
CA ASP A 29 14.06 -8.00 30.81
C ASP A 29 13.38 -7.06 29.83
N LEU A 30 14.07 -6.00 29.38
CA LEU A 30 13.44 -4.93 28.59
C LEU A 30 12.89 -5.46 27.25
N GLN A 31 13.74 -6.09 26.44
CA GLN A 31 13.37 -6.67 25.16
C GLN A 31 12.29 -7.74 25.32
N ARG A 32 12.43 -8.66 26.27
CA ARG A 32 11.42 -9.70 26.54
C ARG A 32 10.05 -9.11 26.89
N LEU A 33 10.01 -8.07 27.73
CA LEU A 33 8.76 -7.43 28.17
C LEU A 33 8.12 -6.62 27.05
N LEU A 34 8.92 -5.86 26.29
CA LEU A 34 8.45 -5.09 25.14
C LEU A 34 7.98 -6.00 24.01
N ARG A 35 8.70 -7.09 23.73
CA ARG A 35 8.25 -8.12 22.76
C ARG A 35 6.88 -8.69 23.11
N ALA A 36 6.62 -8.94 24.39
CA ALA A 36 5.34 -9.46 24.85
C ALA A 36 4.18 -8.45 24.71
N ASN A 37 4.48 -7.14 24.69
CA ASN A 37 3.49 -6.07 24.57
C ASN A 37 4.00 -4.97 23.63
N ILE A 38 4.31 -5.34 22.38
CA ILE A 38 5.05 -4.45 21.48
C ILE A 38 4.30 -3.15 21.16
N SER A 39 2.96 -3.19 21.23
CA SER A 39 2.08 -2.05 20.99
C SER A 39 2.40 -0.81 21.82
N VAL A 40 3.07 -0.96 22.97
CA VAL A 40 3.45 0.18 23.82
C VAL A 40 4.49 1.08 23.17
N ILE A 41 5.39 0.53 22.35
CA ILE A 41 6.40 1.29 21.59
C ILE A 41 6.14 1.24 20.08
N ALA A 42 5.46 0.20 19.61
CA ALA A 42 5.10 0.00 18.22
C ALA A 42 3.68 -0.54 18.04
N PRO A 43 2.68 0.37 17.99
CA PRO A 43 1.31 0.01 17.66
C PRO A 43 1.23 -0.71 16.32
N ASP A 44 0.22 -1.59 16.19
CA ASP A 44 -0.12 -2.28 14.95
C ASP A 44 1.07 -3.03 14.32
N THR A 45 1.93 -3.60 15.16
CA THR A 45 3.14 -4.33 14.75
C THR A 45 3.11 -5.77 15.27
N LEU A 46 3.35 -6.73 14.38
CA LEU A 46 3.61 -8.12 14.70
C LEU A 46 5.12 -8.34 14.79
N VAL A 47 5.63 -8.86 15.91
CA VAL A 47 7.04 -9.23 16.03
C VAL A 47 7.28 -10.58 15.37
N ILE A 48 8.18 -10.60 14.38
CA ILE A 48 8.52 -11.81 13.61
C ILE A 48 9.90 -12.37 13.96
N ALA A 49 10.78 -11.60 14.59
CA ALA A 49 12.04 -12.10 15.11
C ALA A 49 12.60 -11.27 16.26
N GLU A 50 13.45 -11.91 17.06
CA GLU A 50 14.33 -11.25 18.03
C GLU A 50 15.79 -11.58 17.69
N GLU A 51 16.70 -10.65 17.96
CA GLU A 51 18.14 -10.84 17.71
C GLU A 51 18.41 -11.31 16.27
N PHE A 52 17.72 -10.70 15.29
CA PHE A 52 17.79 -11.14 13.90
C PHE A 52 19.12 -10.74 13.26
N GLY A 53 19.82 -11.69 12.64
CA GLY A 53 21.14 -11.45 12.05
C GLY A 53 21.58 -12.50 11.04
N ASP A 54 20.78 -12.74 9.99
CA ASP A 54 20.99 -13.78 8.97
C ASP A 54 21.93 -13.35 7.83
N TRP A 55 22.87 -12.46 8.13
CA TRP A 55 23.86 -11.96 7.18
C TRP A 55 25.20 -12.65 7.43
N ASN A 56 25.66 -13.40 6.42
CA ASN A 56 26.78 -14.35 6.46
C ASN A 56 28.13 -13.84 7.00
N GLU A 57 28.29 -12.54 7.28
CA GLU A 57 29.59 -11.94 7.64
C GLU A 57 29.54 -11.00 8.86
N SER A 58 28.40 -10.84 9.53
CA SER A 58 28.26 -9.85 10.61
C SER A 58 27.68 -10.43 11.88
N ARG A 59 28.34 -10.13 13.02
CA ARG A 59 27.81 -10.43 14.37
C ARG A 59 26.71 -9.48 14.82
N ARG A 60 26.38 -8.48 14.00
CA ARG A 60 25.36 -7.46 14.33
C ARG A 60 23.98 -8.05 14.16
N ARG A 61 23.08 -7.68 15.07
CA ARG A 61 21.71 -8.16 15.09
C ARG A 61 20.75 -7.00 15.35
N ILE A 62 19.56 -7.13 14.78
CA ILE A 62 18.41 -6.29 15.09
C ILE A 62 17.81 -6.80 16.39
N ASP A 63 17.53 -5.92 17.36
CA ASP A 63 16.98 -6.36 18.64
C ASP A 63 15.60 -7.02 18.44
N LEU A 64 14.68 -6.33 17.76
CA LEU A 64 13.39 -6.89 17.33
C LEU A 64 13.09 -6.48 15.87
N LEU A 65 12.64 -7.46 15.09
CA LEU A 65 12.10 -7.24 13.74
C LEU A 65 10.60 -7.53 13.76
N GLY A 66 9.81 -6.62 13.21
CA GLY A 66 8.38 -6.77 13.08
C GLY A 66 7.86 -6.42 11.70
N ILE A 67 6.55 -6.55 11.54
CA ILE A 67 5.78 -6.18 10.36
C ILE A 67 4.58 -5.35 10.82
N ASP A 68 4.28 -4.24 10.15
CA ASP A 68 3.08 -3.44 10.42
C ASP A 68 1.88 -3.87 9.58
N ARG A 69 0.70 -3.31 9.87
CA ARG A 69 -0.55 -3.62 9.13
C ARG A 69 -0.54 -3.23 7.65
N ASN A 70 0.43 -2.42 7.20
CA ASN A 70 0.63 -2.05 5.81
C ASN A 70 1.70 -2.91 5.13
N ALA A 71 2.10 -4.03 5.75
CA ALA A 71 3.16 -4.93 5.30
C ALA A 71 4.57 -4.30 5.22
N ASN A 72 4.81 -3.17 5.89
CA ASN A 72 6.16 -2.63 6.01
C ASN A 72 6.95 -3.40 7.07
N LEU A 73 8.26 -3.53 6.86
CA LEU A 73 9.15 -4.06 7.89
C LEU A 73 9.36 -3.00 8.98
N VAL A 74 9.45 -3.45 10.22
CA VAL A 74 9.65 -2.59 11.40
C VAL A 74 10.92 -3.01 12.12
N VAL A 75 11.96 -2.19 11.99
CA VAL A 75 13.24 -2.37 12.71
C VAL A 75 13.14 -1.65 14.05
N ILE A 76 13.30 -2.39 15.14
CA ILE A 76 13.18 -1.87 16.49
C ILE A 76 14.49 -2.08 17.23
N GLU A 77 15.10 -0.97 17.65
CA GLU A 77 16.33 -0.95 18.45
C GLU A 77 16.02 -0.48 19.86
N LEU A 78 16.59 -1.16 20.86
CA LEU A 78 16.32 -0.95 22.27
C LEU A 78 17.59 -0.55 23.00
N LYS A 79 17.49 0.43 23.89
CA LYS A 79 18.54 0.73 24.86
C LYS A 79 18.01 0.99 26.24
N ARG A 80 18.80 0.54 27.22
CA ARG A 80 18.59 0.91 28.62
C ARG A 80 19.34 2.18 29.06
N THR A 81 20.20 2.74 28.21
CA THR A 81 21.03 3.92 28.53
C THR A 81 20.29 5.24 28.33
N GLU A 82 20.80 6.31 28.93
CA GLU A 82 20.16 7.63 28.97
C GLU A 82 20.60 8.55 27.80
N ASP A 83 21.39 8.05 26.86
CA ASP A 83 21.94 8.83 25.74
C ASP A 83 21.47 8.35 24.35
N GLY A 84 20.94 7.13 24.25
CA GLY A 84 20.63 6.48 22.97
C GLY A 84 21.86 6.08 22.14
N GLY A 85 23.09 6.44 22.54
CA GLY A 85 24.32 6.18 21.79
C GLY A 85 24.22 6.51 20.29
N HIS A 86 24.49 5.52 19.43
CA HIS A 86 24.39 5.63 17.96
C HIS A 86 23.29 4.72 17.37
N MET A 87 22.17 4.62 18.05
CA MET A 87 21.06 3.73 17.65
C MET A 87 20.53 4.06 16.26
N GLU A 88 20.45 5.34 15.90
CA GLU A 88 20.02 5.82 14.59
C GLU A 88 20.93 5.30 13.46
N LEU A 89 22.25 5.28 13.68
CA LEU A 89 23.19 4.73 12.68
C LEU A 89 23.10 3.21 12.61
N GLN A 90 22.82 2.54 13.72
CA GLN A 90 22.59 1.08 13.76
C GLN A 90 21.31 0.73 12.99
N SER A 91 20.20 1.36 13.33
CA SER A 91 18.90 1.10 12.76
C SER A 91 18.84 1.38 11.26
N ILE A 92 19.49 2.44 10.77
CA ILE A 92 19.55 2.73 9.32
C ILE A 92 20.24 1.59 8.56
N ARG A 93 21.35 1.07 9.09
CA ARG A 93 22.04 -0.06 8.44
C ARG A 93 21.14 -1.27 8.41
N TYR A 94 20.46 -1.58 9.52
CA TYR A 94 19.56 -2.72 9.60
C TYR A 94 18.36 -2.58 8.67
N ALA A 95 17.76 -1.39 8.62
CA ALA A 95 16.67 -1.11 7.69
C ALA A 95 17.09 -1.36 6.23
N ALA A 96 18.28 -0.87 5.83
CA ALA A 96 18.83 -1.13 4.50
C ALA A 96 19.15 -2.61 4.25
N MET A 97 19.48 -3.38 5.29
CA MET A 97 19.79 -4.81 5.15
C MET A 97 18.54 -5.67 5.00
N VAL A 98 17.42 -5.27 5.60
CA VAL A 98 16.14 -5.99 5.50
C VAL A 98 15.24 -5.47 4.38
N SER A 99 15.55 -4.33 3.74
CA SER A 99 14.69 -3.70 2.73
C SER A 99 14.43 -4.53 1.47
N THR A 100 15.18 -5.63 1.27
CA THR A 100 14.98 -6.55 0.16
C THR A 100 14.40 -7.90 0.60
N MET A 101 13.92 -7.99 1.84
CA MET A 101 13.31 -9.21 2.37
C MET A 101 11.99 -9.49 1.64
N THR A 102 11.84 -10.70 1.11
CA THR A 102 10.60 -11.15 0.46
C THR A 102 9.61 -11.68 1.49
N PHE A 103 8.34 -11.83 1.10
CA PHE A 103 7.32 -12.40 1.98
C PHE A 103 7.71 -13.79 2.47
N ASP A 104 8.17 -14.67 1.57
CA ASP A 104 8.59 -16.03 1.94
C ASP A 104 9.77 -16.03 2.92
N GLN A 105 10.73 -15.12 2.77
CA GLN A 105 11.83 -14.97 3.72
C GLN A 105 11.33 -14.52 5.10
N ALA A 106 10.35 -13.61 5.14
CA ALA A 106 9.75 -13.19 6.41
C ALA A 106 8.99 -14.34 7.09
N VAL A 107 8.30 -15.19 6.32
CA VAL A 107 7.67 -16.41 6.84
C VAL A 107 8.70 -17.37 7.45
N ASP A 108 9.81 -17.63 6.74
CA ASP A 108 10.88 -18.50 7.25
C ASP A 108 11.51 -17.93 8.54
N VAL A 109 11.71 -16.62 8.59
CA VAL A 109 12.20 -15.92 9.78
C VAL A 109 11.21 -16.07 10.93
N PHE A 110 9.92 -15.88 10.65
CA PHE A 110 8.86 -15.94 11.65
C PHE A 110 8.68 -17.35 12.21
N ASP A 111 8.73 -18.38 11.36
CA ASP A 111 8.64 -19.78 11.76
C ASP A 111 9.76 -20.18 12.73
N ARG A 112 11.00 -19.76 12.42
CA ARG A 112 12.15 -19.96 13.31
C ARG A 112 11.95 -19.27 14.66
N TYR A 113 11.42 -18.05 14.66
CA TYR A 113 11.13 -17.32 15.89
C TYR A 113 10.01 -17.99 16.71
N LEU A 114 8.91 -18.41 16.08
CA LEU A 114 7.83 -19.15 16.73
C LEU A 114 8.36 -20.43 17.41
N THR A 115 9.25 -21.15 16.73
CA THR A 115 9.95 -22.30 17.32
C THR A 115 10.76 -21.91 18.55
N GLN A 116 11.54 -20.83 18.49
CA GLN A 116 12.35 -20.34 19.63
C GLN A 116 11.50 -19.99 20.85
N ILE A 117 10.32 -19.38 20.65
CA ILE A 117 9.40 -19.01 21.72
C ILE A 117 8.42 -20.12 22.11
N LYS A 118 8.65 -21.36 21.65
CA LYS A 118 7.85 -22.56 21.95
C LYS A 118 6.39 -22.46 21.48
N LYS A 119 6.18 -21.85 20.31
CA LYS A 119 4.91 -21.78 19.58
C LYS A 119 5.02 -22.46 18.21
N ALA A 120 5.76 -23.56 18.12
CA ALA A 120 6.02 -24.26 16.85
C ALA A 120 4.76 -24.86 16.19
N ASP A 121 3.66 -25.00 16.93
CA ASP A 121 2.38 -25.47 16.38
C ASP A 121 1.61 -24.36 15.63
N THR A 122 2.09 -23.10 15.69
CA THR A 122 1.51 -21.97 14.97
C THR A 122 2.05 -21.95 13.53
N ASP A 123 1.15 -21.95 12.55
CA ASP A 123 1.52 -21.75 11.14
C ASP A 123 1.92 -20.28 10.92
N ALA A 124 3.22 -20.03 10.77
CA ALA A 124 3.79 -18.70 10.58
C ALA A 124 3.19 -17.96 9.37
N ARG A 125 2.93 -18.69 8.29
CA ARG A 125 2.41 -18.11 7.05
C ARG A 125 0.96 -17.70 7.23
N ALA A 126 0.15 -18.57 7.83
CA ALA A 126 -1.26 -18.28 8.09
C ALA A 126 -1.42 -17.10 9.07
N GLU A 127 -0.63 -17.08 10.15
CA GLU A 127 -0.64 -15.99 11.13
C GLU A 127 -0.22 -14.65 10.50
N LEU A 128 0.79 -14.66 9.63
CA LEU A 128 1.24 -13.45 8.94
C LEU A 128 0.17 -12.92 7.96
N LEU A 129 -0.47 -13.81 7.20
CA LEU A 129 -1.58 -13.45 6.30
C LEU A 129 -2.79 -12.90 7.07
N ASP A 130 -3.18 -13.54 8.18
CA ASP A 130 -4.26 -13.05 9.05
C ASP A 130 -3.93 -11.67 9.63
N PHE A 131 -2.69 -11.46 10.07
CA PHE A 131 -2.23 -10.16 10.54
C PHE A 131 -2.27 -9.08 9.45
N LEU A 132 -1.99 -9.42 8.19
CA LEU A 132 -2.06 -8.47 7.08
C LEU A 132 -3.49 -8.32 6.50
N GLY A 133 -4.41 -9.22 6.86
CA GLY A 133 -5.74 -9.30 6.26
C GLY A 133 -5.70 -9.72 4.80
N TRP A 134 -4.74 -10.58 4.43
CA TRP A 134 -4.52 -11.04 3.06
C TRP A 134 -5.00 -12.48 2.88
N ASP A 135 -5.66 -12.76 1.74
CA ASP A 135 -6.05 -14.14 1.37
C ASP A 135 -4.85 -14.94 0.82
N GLU A 136 -3.93 -14.25 0.13
CA GLU A 136 -2.71 -14.82 -0.46
C GLU A 136 -1.55 -13.79 -0.40
N PRO A 137 -0.27 -14.20 -0.49
CA PRO A 137 0.85 -13.27 -0.48
C PRO A 137 0.82 -12.30 -1.67
N ASP A 138 1.09 -11.03 -1.38
CA ASP A 138 1.28 -9.99 -2.38
C ASP A 138 2.69 -9.39 -2.24
N GLU A 139 3.64 -9.85 -3.06
CA GLU A 139 5.02 -9.37 -3.04
C GLU A 139 5.14 -7.91 -3.53
N ASP A 140 4.20 -7.42 -4.34
CA ASP A 140 4.19 -6.03 -4.81
C ASP A 140 3.74 -5.07 -3.69
N ALA A 141 3.00 -5.57 -2.70
CA ALA A 141 2.58 -4.82 -1.52
C ALA A 141 3.48 -5.07 -0.29
N PHE A 142 4.25 -6.16 -0.27
CA PHE A 142 5.10 -6.53 0.86
C PHE A 142 6.39 -5.72 0.92
N ALA A 143 6.81 -5.33 2.14
CA ALA A 143 8.08 -4.70 2.45
C ALA A 143 8.47 -3.51 1.55
N GLN A 144 7.47 -2.74 1.08
CA GLN A 144 7.68 -1.58 0.21
C GLN A 144 8.43 -0.43 0.92
N ASP A 145 8.39 -0.40 2.25
CA ASP A 145 9.17 0.51 3.07
C ASP A 145 9.63 -0.17 4.37
N VAL A 146 10.57 0.48 5.07
CA VAL A 146 11.06 0.04 6.37
C VAL A 146 10.90 1.16 7.39
N ARG A 147 10.09 0.89 8.41
CA ARG A 147 9.90 1.75 9.57
C ARG A 147 10.95 1.47 10.63
N ILE A 148 11.41 2.51 11.30
CA ILE A 148 12.39 2.42 12.39
C ILE A 148 11.77 2.91 13.71
N VAL A 149 11.92 2.12 14.77
CA VAL A 149 11.55 2.50 16.14
C VAL A 149 12.78 2.43 17.02
N LEU A 150 13.19 3.57 17.56
CA LEU A 150 14.23 3.64 18.60
C LEU A 150 13.54 3.75 19.95
N ALA A 151 13.79 2.82 20.87
CA ALA A 151 13.27 2.90 22.23
C ALA A 151 14.42 2.95 23.25
N SER A 152 14.51 4.05 24.01
CA SER A 152 15.63 4.31 24.92
C SER A 152 15.15 4.96 26.21
N ALA A 153 15.93 4.87 27.30
CA ALA A 153 15.57 5.55 28.55
C ALA A 153 15.55 7.07 28.38
N GLU A 154 16.50 7.60 27.60
CA GLU A 154 16.51 8.98 27.12
C GLU A 154 17.36 9.07 25.83
N PHE A 155 17.27 10.18 25.10
CA PHE A 155 17.99 10.43 23.86
C PHE A 155 18.84 11.69 23.96
N SER A 156 20.09 11.60 23.49
CA SER A 156 20.95 12.77 23.38
C SER A 156 20.45 13.75 22.32
N ARG A 157 20.92 15.00 22.42
CA ARG A 157 20.62 16.03 21.41
C ARG A 157 21.14 15.66 20.02
N GLU A 158 22.26 14.93 19.94
CA GLU A 158 22.86 14.52 18.66
C GLU A 158 21.98 13.48 17.94
N VAL A 159 21.48 12.48 18.69
CA VAL A 159 20.56 11.46 18.16
C VAL A 159 19.26 12.10 17.70
N THR A 160 18.63 12.92 18.56
CA THR A 160 17.37 13.60 18.23
C THR A 160 17.49 14.54 17.03
N THR A 161 18.61 15.28 16.90
CA THR A 161 18.89 16.11 15.72
C THR A 161 18.98 15.27 14.44
N SER A 162 19.67 14.13 14.50
CA SER A 162 19.84 13.23 13.36
C SER A 162 18.51 12.60 12.95
N VAL A 163 17.71 12.15 13.91
CA VAL A 163 16.37 11.58 13.67
C VAL A 163 15.44 12.60 13.01
N LEU A 164 15.40 13.84 13.51
CA LEU A 164 14.59 14.90 12.90
C LEU A 164 15.01 15.20 11.45
N TRP A 165 16.30 15.20 11.17
CA TRP A 165 16.81 15.36 9.81
C TRP A 165 16.42 14.19 8.90
N LEU A 166 16.45 12.95 9.40
CA LEU A 166 16.01 11.76 8.65
C LEU A 166 14.51 11.81 8.34
N ILE A 167 13.69 12.25 9.30
CA ILE A 167 12.25 12.44 9.09
C ILE A 167 11.98 13.45 7.98
N ASP A 168 12.72 14.57 7.95
CA ASP A 168 12.65 15.58 6.88
C ASP A 168 13.04 15.01 5.51
N ARG A 169 13.90 13.98 5.48
CA ARG A 169 14.25 13.23 4.27
C ARG A 169 13.27 12.12 3.89
N GLY A 170 12.15 12.00 4.61
CA GLY A 170 11.11 11.03 4.31
C GLY A 170 11.30 9.67 4.95
N ILE A 171 12.34 9.48 5.78
CA ILE A 171 12.52 8.23 6.53
C ILE A 171 11.44 8.15 7.60
N ASP A 172 10.78 7.00 7.73
CA ASP A 172 9.88 6.72 8.86
C ASP A 172 10.71 6.21 10.04
N ILE A 173 11.06 7.13 10.93
CA ILE A 173 11.81 6.85 12.14
C ILE A 173 11.20 7.60 13.31
N ARG A 174 11.10 6.93 14.47
CA ARG A 174 10.64 7.55 15.72
C ARG A 174 11.50 7.22 16.93
N CYS A 175 11.43 8.09 17.92
CA CYS A 175 12.02 7.92 19.24
C CYS A 175 10.91 7.75 20.28
N VAL A 176 10.95 6.63 21.00
CA VAL A 176 10.09 6.33 22.14
C VAL A 176 10.93 6.31 23.40
N ARG A 177 10.65 7.22 24.32
CA ARG A 177 11.31 7.29 25.62
C ARG A 177 10.67 6.32 26.59
N LEU A 178 11.51 5.61 27.35
CA LEU A 178 11.14 4.63 28.36
C LEU A 178 11.67 5.09 29.73
N GLN A 179 10.92 5.95 30.43
CA GLN A 179 11.38 6.51 31.71
C GLN A 179 10.92 5.63 32.88
N PRO A 180 11.84 4.97 33.63
CA PRO A 180 11.45 4.13 34.74
C PRO A 180 11.29 4.94 36.04
N TYR A 181 10.33 4.50 36.86
CA TYR A 181 10.01 5.02 38.19
C TYR A 181 9.96 3.87 39.19
N ASP A 182 10.43 4.12 40.41
CA ASP A 182 10.22 3.19 41.53
C ASP A 182 8.94 3.56 42.27
N MET A 183 8.11 2.55 42.53
CA MET A 183 6.95 2.66 43.41
C MET A 183 6.89 1.43 44.33
N ASN A 184 7.49 1.58 45.52
CA ASN A 184 7.53 0.56 46.56
C ASN A 184 8.15 -0.76 46.06
N GLY A 185 9.29 -0.66 45.35
CA GLY A 185 10.00 -1.83 44.80
C GLY A 185 9.38 -2.41 43.53
N ARG A 186 8.31 -1.80 43.00
CA ARG A 186 7.80 -2.08 41.65
C ARG A 186 8.36 -1.04 40.67
N VAL A 187 8.70 -1.50 39.48
CA VAL A 187 9.14 -0.62 38.39
C VAL A 187 7.93 -0.25 37.53
N LEU A 188 7.61 1.03 37.47
CA LEU A 188 6.70 1.60 36.49
C LEU A 188 7.52 2.23 35.36
N VAL A 189 7.04 2.18 34.13
CA VAL A 189 7.73 2.80 33.00
C VAL A 189 6.75 3.71 32.28
N ASP A 190 7.09 4.99 32.19
CA ASP A 190 6.43 5.94 31.30
C ASP A 190 6.95 5.73 29.88
N VAL A 191 6.04 5.47 28.95
CA VAL A 191 6.35 5.17 27.56
C VAL A 191 5.80 6.30 26.69
N GLN A 192 6.69 7.11 26.14
CA GLN A 192 6.31 8.33 25.42
C GLN A 192 7.01 8.42 24.07
N GLN A 193 6.27 8.54 22.98
CA GLN A 193 6.84 8.94 21.70
C GLN A 193 7.21 10.44 21.77
N ILE A 194 8.51 10.74 21.71
CA ILE A 194 9.01 12.11 21.80
C ILE A 194 9.32 12.71 20.42
N ILE A 195 9.63 11.86 19.42
CA ILE A 195 9.93 12.28 18.05
C ILE A 195 9.35 11.28 17.06
N PRO A 196 8.64 11.73 16.01
CA PRO A 196 7.91 13.00 16.02
C PRO A 196 6.89 13.00 17.18
N LEU A 197 6.47 14.17 17.66
CA LEU A 197 5.33 14.22 18.59
C LEU A 197 4.12 13.53 17.92
N PRO A 198 3.31 12.74 18.65
CA PRO A 198 2.21 11.98 18.06
C PRO A 198 1.32 12.80 17.12
N GLU A 199 0.97 14.01 17.52
CA GLU A 199 0.13 14.94 16.76
C GLU A 199 0.83 15.40 15.45
N ALA A 200 2.15 15.58 15.50
CA ALA A 200 2.95 15.89 14.32
C ALA A 200 3.12 14.67 13.39
N ALA A 201 3.18 13.47 13.97
CA ALA A 201 3.27 12.22 13.21
C ALA A 201 2.01 12.01 12.34
N GLU A 202 0.82 12.18 12.93
CA GLU A 202 -0.45 12.04 12.22
C GLU A 202 -0.57 13.03 11.05
N TYR A 203 -0.18 14.29 11.25
CA TYR A 203 -0.14 15.28 10.19
C TYR A 203 0.84 14.92 9.07
N GLN A 204 2.05 14.46 9.43
CA GLN A 204 3.05 14.03 8.45
C GLN A 204 2.59 12.83 7.63
N VAL A 205 1.88 11.87 8.23
CA VAL A 205 1.30 10.73 7.51
C VAL A 205 0.29 11.21 6.46
N GLN A 206 -0.64 12.11 6.82
CA GLN A 206 -1.60 12.65 5.86
C GLN A 206 -0.93 13.38 4.70
N VAL A 207 0.12 14.15 4.99
CA VAL A 207 0.89 14.87 3.96
C VAL A 207 1.68 13.88 3.08
N ARG A 208 2.31 12.86 3.65
CA ARG A 208 3.04 11.81 2.91
C ARG A 208 2.09 10.97 2.06
N GLU A 209 0.94 10.55 2.57
CA GLU A 209 -0.11 9.84 1.81
C GLU A 209 -0.60 10.68 0.63
N LYS A 210 -0.85 11.97 0.85
CA LYS A 210 -1.23 12.89 -0.23
C LYS A 210 -0.10 13.03 -1.26
N ALA A 211 1.14 13.23 -0.81
CA ALA A 211 2.30 13.34 -1.69
C ALA A 211 2.60 12.03 -2.43
N ARG A 212 2.38 10.87 -1.80
CA ARG A 212 2.52 9.55 -2.41
C ARG A 212 1.44 9.33 -3.46
N LYS A 213 0.17 9.60 -3.16
CA LYS A 213 -0.93 9.59 -4.15
C LYS A 213 -0.65 10.55 -5.32
N GLU A 214 -0.13 11.74 -5.04
CA GLU A 214 0.28 12.70 -6.07
C GLU A 214 1.51 12.25 -6.87
N ARG A 215 2.43 11.47 -6.28
CA ARG A 215 3.58 10.88 -6.96
C ARG A 215 3.21 9.63 -7.74
N GLU A 216 2.41 8.72 -7.21
CA GLU A 216 1.83 7.57 -7.93
C GLU A 216 0.98 8.02 -9.13
N ALA A 217 0.23 9.12 -8.98
CA ALA A 217 -0.45 9.78 -10.09
C ALA A 217 0.52 10.39 -11.12
N ARG A 218 1.76 10.71 -10.75
CA ARG A 218 2.83 11.21 -11.64
C ARG A 218 3.75 10.12 -12.19
N THR A 219 3.91 8.99 -11.50
CA THR A 219 4.85 7.90 -11.80
C THR A 219 4.18 6.75 -12.53
N SER A 220 2.87 6.54 -12.36
CA SER A 220 2.12 5.77 -13.36
C SER A 220 2.11 6.59 -14.65
N GLY A 221 2.68 6.08 -15.73
CA GLY A 221 2.51 6.63 -17.09
C GLY A 221 1.05 6.56 -17.60
N ALA A 222 0.08 6.57 -16.68
CA ALA A 222 -1.33 6.67 -16.94
C ALA A 222 -1.63 8.11 -17.35
N ASP A 223 -1.85 8.30 -18.64
CA ASP A 223 -2.34 9.56 -19.17
C ASP A 223 -3.76 9.82 -18.67
N PHE A 224 -3.88 10.67 -17.65
CA PHE A 224 -5.16 11.11 -17.07
C PHE A 224 -5.84 12.22 -17.88
N THR A 225 -5.35 12.57 -19.07
CA THR A 225 -5.97 13.58 -19.93
C THR A 225 -7.45 13.24 -20.12
N ARG A 226 -8.29 14.20 -19.74
CA ARG A 226 -9.72 14.16 -19.94
C ARG A 226 -10.07 14.81 -21.27
N TYR A 227 -11.13 14.33 -21.90
CA TYR A 227 -11.59 14.85 -23.19
C TYR A 227 -13.02 15.32 -23.09
N ASP A 228 -13.27 16.51 -23.62
CA ASP A 228 -14.61 16.92 -24.01
C ASP A 228 -14.92 16.26 -25.36
N VAL A 229 -16.04 15.56 -25.45
CA VAL A 229 -16.49 14.87 -26.66
C VAL A 229 -17.84 15.46 -27.09
N THR A 230 -17.92 15.90 -28.34
CA THR A 230 -19.20 16.33 -28.94
C THR A 230 -19.60 15.32 -30.00
N LEU A 231 -20.85 14.88 -29.93
CA LEU A 231 -21.47 13.86 -30.79
C LEU A 231 -22.78 14.43 -31.32
N GLY A 232 -22.71 15.17 -32.43
CA GLY A 232 -23.83 15.98 -32.92
C GLY A 232 -24.26 17.02 -31.89
N ALA A 233 -25.53 16.98 -31.46
CA ALA A 233 -26.05 17.91 -30.44
C ALA A 233 -25.65 17.56 -29.00
N GLN A 234 -25.07 16.38 -28.75
CA GLN A 234 -24.71 15.93 -27.40
C GLN A 234 -23.28 16.31 -27.05
N LYS A 235 -23.08 16.86 -25.85
CA LYS A 235 -21.75 17.18 -25.31
C LYS A 235 -21.49 16.40 -24.03
N HIS A 236 -20.38 15.68 -24.01
CA HIS A 236 -19.86 14.96 -22.85
C HIS A 236 -18.60 15.67 -22.37
N LEU A 237 -18.55 16.05 -21.09
CA LEU A 237 -17.45 16.85 -20.55
C LEU A 237 -16.51 16.00 -19.71
N ALA A 238 -15.21 16.27 -19.81
CA ALA A 238 -14.17 15.68 -18.98
C ALA A 238 -14.15 14.12 -18.91
N GLU A 239 -14.41 13.48 -20.04
CA GLU A 239 -14.44 12.02 -20.14
C GLU A 239 -13.04 11.40 -20.09
N THR A 240 -12.92 10.21 -19.49
CA THR A 240 -11.68 9.42 -19.60
C THR A 240 -11.46 8.98 -21.05
N LYS A 241 -10.22 8.81 -21.50
CA LYS A 241 -9.89 8.28 -22.84
C LYS A 241 -10.74 7.06 -23.23
N ARG A 242 -10.76 6.03 -22.38
CA ARG A 242 -11.53 4.80 -22.63
C ARG A 242 -13.02 5.06 -22.80
N ARG A 243 -13.60 5.99 -22.04
CA ARG A 243 -15.03 6.33 -22.11
C ARG A 243 -15.33 7.19 -23.33
N ALA A 244 -14.47 8.18 -23.63
CA ALA A 244 -14.58 9.02 -24.82
C ALA A 244 -14.65 8.18 -26.11
N LEU A 245 -13.73 7.23 -26.27
CA LEU A 245 -13.72 6.35 -27.44
C LEU A 245 -14.95 5.43 -27.49
N TYR A 246 -15.37 4.89 -26.35
CA TYR A 246 -16.60 4.11 -26.27
C TYR A 246 -17.84 4.92 -26.68
N LEU A 247 -17.95 6.18 -26.22
CA LEU A 247 -19.07 7.07 -26.56
C LEU A 247 -19.11 7.39 -28.07
N VAL A 248 -17.95 7.69 -28.68
CA VAL A 248 -17.83 7.88 -30.13
C VAL A 248 -18.28 6.62 -30.88
N PHE A 249 -17.72 5.46 -30.50
CA PHE A 249 -18.03 4.19 -31.14
C PHE A 249 -19.52 3.86 -31.03
N ARG A 250 -20.09 4.01 -29.84
CA ARG A 250 -21.52 3.78 -29.58
C ARG A 250 -22.39 4.72 -30.38
N HIS A 251 -22.07 6.01 -30.43
CA HIS A 251 -22.82 7.00 -31.21
C HIS A 251 -22.86 6.62 -32.70
N LEU A 252 -21.74 6.17 -33.25
CA LEU A 252 -21.68 5.70 -34.65
C LEU A 252 -22.56 4.46 -34.87
N VAL A 253 -22.56 3.50 -33.94
CA VAL A 253 -23.46 2.34 -34.01
C VAL A 253 -24.92 2.76 -33.91
N ASP A 254 -25.28 3.62 -32.94
CA ASP A 254 -26.63 4.13 -32.74
C ASP A 254 -27.11 4.91 -33.97
N SER A 255 -26.19 5.54 -34.72
CA SER A 255 -26.44 6.26 -35.96
C SER A 255 -26.71 5.36 -37.19
N GLY A 256 -26.64 4.03 -37.02
CA GLY A 256 -27.01 3.06 -38.05
C GLY A 256 -25.88 2.16 -38.54
N LEU A 257 -24.64 2.36 -38.09
CA LEU A 257 -23.48 1.67 -38.62
C LEU A 257 -23.25 0.32 -37.97
N ASP A 258 -22.68 -0.61 -38.73
CA ASP A 258 -22.36 -1.96 -38.27
C ASP A 258 -21.11 -1.95 -37.38
N PRO A 259 -21.18 -2.47 -36.13
CA PRO A 259 -20.02 -2.58 -35.24
C PRO A 259 -18.82 -3.29 -35.88
N GLU A 260 -19.05 -4.33 -36.69
CA GLU A 260 -17.96 -5.10 -37.32
C GLU A 260 -17.25 -4.32 -38.44
N VAL A 261 -17.96 -3.39 -39.09
CA VAL A 261 -17.35 -2.49 -40.09
C VAL A 261 -16.61 -1.35 -39.37
N LEU A 262 -17.23 -0.77 -38.34
CA LEU A 262 -16.64 0.32 -37.57
C LEU A 262 -15.30 -0.04 -36.94
N VAL A 263 -15.15 -1.30 -36.51
CA VAL A 263 -13.93 -1.76 -35.85
C VAL A 263 -12.69 -1.64 -36.73
N ALA A 264 -12.85 -1.72 -38.06
CA ALA A 264 -11.76 -1.57 -39.03
C ALA A 264 -11.12 -0.17 -38.99
N HIS A 265 -11.88 0.83 -38.54
CA HIS A 265 -11.40 2.21 -38.38
C HIS A 265 -10.71 2.46 -37.03
N CYS A 266 -10.62 1.46 -36.14
CA CYS A 266 -9.97 1.58 -34.83
C CYS A 266 -8.44 1.33 -34.86
N GLY A 267 -7.81 1.44 -36.04
CA GLY A 267 -6.36 1.33 -36.22
C GLY A 267 -5.77 -0.01 -35.79
N ARG A 268 -4.55 0.02 -35.22
CA ARG A 268 -3.77 -1.18 -34.88
C ARG A 268 -4.42 -2.11 -33.85
N ARG A 269 -5.46 -1.67 -33.15
CA ARG A 269 -6.18 -2.44 -32.12
C ARG A 269 -7.54 -2.98 -32.59
N ALA A 270 -7.89 -2.80 -33.87
CA ALA A 270 -9.15 -3.28 -34.46
C ALA A 270 -9.50 -4.74 -34.07
N GLY A 271 -8.54 -5.67 -34.20
CA GLY A 271 -8.76 -7.09 -33.91
C GLY A 271 -9.00 -7.44 -32.42
N ARG A 272 -8.94 -6.48 -31.50
CA ARG A 272 -9.22 -6.67 -30.06
C ARG A 272 -10.24 -5.67 -29.51
N ALA A 273 -10.84 -4.86 -30.37
CA ALA A 273 -11.72 -3.78 -29.96
C ALA A 273 -13.12 -4.24 -29.59
N LEU A 274 -13.59 -5.36 -30.17
CA LEU A 274 -14.87 -5.97 -29.88
C LEU A 274 -14.72 -7.42 -29.43
N TYR A 275 -15.57 -7.82 -28.50
CA TYR A 275 -15.89 -9.21 -28.24
C TYR A 275 -17.36 -9.43 -28.55
N ALA A 276 -17.67 -10.42 -29.39
CA ALA A 276 -19.02 -10.69 -29.87
C ALA A 276 -19.51 -12.07 -29.44
N VAL A 277 -20.80 -12.17 -29.14
CA VAL A 277 -21.53 -13.44 -29.01
C VAL A 277 -22.73 -13.41 -29.96
N ASP A 278 -23.17 -14.60 -30.38
CA ASP A 278 -24.33 -14.73 -31.24
C ASP A 278 -25.63 -14.55 -30.43
N GLY A 279 -26.60 -13.86 -31.04
CA GLY A 279 -27.85 -13.46 -30.39
C GLY A 279 -27.79 -12.05 -29.81
N GLU A 280 -28.94 -11.37 -29.81
CA GLU A 280 -29.17 -10.12 -29.07
C GLU A 280 -29.68 -10.48 -27.67
N VAL A 281 -28.75 -10.56 -26.72
CA VAL A 281 -28.97 -11.17 -25.40
C VAL A 281 -28.71 -10.18 -24.27
N ASP A 282 -29.30 -10.41 -23.10
CA ASP A 282 -29.00 -9.61 -21.90
C ASP A 282 -27.57 -9.83 -21.40
N ARG A 283 -27.13 -9.04 -20.42
CA ARG A 283 -25.81 -9.13 -19.83
C ARG A 283 -25.49 -10.50 -19.26
N ASP A 284 -26.41 -11.13 -18.55
CA ASP A 284 -26.14 -12.39 -17.86
C ASP A 284 -25.95 -13.54 -18.85
N GLU A 285 -26.76 -13.55 -19.92
CA GLU A 285 -26.58 -14.45 -21.06
C GLU A 285 -25.29 -14.16 -21.82
N PHE A 286 -24.98 -12.88 -22.10
CA PHE A 286 -23.73 -12.47 -22.75
C PHE A 286 -22.51 -13.01 -21.99
N MET A 287 -22.48 -12.82 -20.67
CA MET A 287 -21.39 -13.28 -19.81
C MET A 287 -21.24 -14.80 -19.86
N ARG A 288 -22.36 -15.54 -19.88
CA ARG A 288 -22.36 -17.00 -19.97
C ARG A 288 -21.82 -17.47 -21.32
N LEU A 289 -22.33 -16.93 -22.43
CA LEU A 289 -21.90 -17.29 -23.78
C LEU A 289 -20.42 -16.96 -24.00
N ALA A 290 -19.97 -15.80 -23.52
CA ALA A 290 -18.57 -15.38 -23.60
C ALA A 290 -17.63 -16.31 -22.81
N ASP A 291 -18.04 -16.73 -21.61
CA ASP A 291 -17.22 -17.63 -20.78
C ASP A 291 -17.14 -19.05 -21.37
N ILE A 292 -18.26 -19.56 -21.93
CA ILE A 292 -18.30 -20.84 -22.66
C ILE A 292 -17.34 -20.80 -23.86
N ALA A 293 -17.44 -19.74 -24.67
CA ALA A 293 -16.62 -19.59 -25.87
C ALA A 293 -15.12 -19.49 -25.56
N MET A 294 -14.74 -18.78 -24.49
CA MET A 294 -13.33 -18.66 -24.07
C MET A 294 -12.81 -19.94 -23.41
N SER A 295 -13.66 -20.64 -22.65
CA SER A 295 -13.28 -21.89 -21.96
C SER A 295 -12.98 -23.02 -22.93
N ALA A 296 -13.64 -23.04 -24.10
CA ALA A 296 -13.28 -23.96 -25.19
C ALA A 296 -11.82 -23.81 -25.67
N GLY A 297 -11.19 -22.66 -25.41
CA GLY A 297 -9.77 -22.37 -25.68
C GLY A 297 -8.88 -22.31 -24.43
N GLY A 298 -9.34 -22.79 -23.27
CA GLY A 298 -8.58 -22.82 -22.02
C GLY A 298 -8.36 -21.45 -21.36
N ARG A 299 -9.19 -20.45 -21.67
CA ARG A 299 -9.12 -19.10 -21.10
C ARG A 299 -10.46 -18.71 -20.50
N LYS A 300 -10.45 -17.77 -19.54
CA LYS A 300 -11.68 -17.20 -18.96
C LYS A 300 -11.98 -15.84 -19.59
N PHE A 301 -13.26 -15.53 -19.80
CA PHE A 301 -13.64 -14.17 -20.19
C PHE A 301 -13.38 -13.19 -19.03
N ARG A 302 -12.81 -12.02 -19.34
CA ARG A 302 -12.42 -11.01 -18.34
C ARG A 302 -13.30 -9.77 -18.46
N PRO A 303 -14.44 -9.70 -17.76
CA PRO A 303 -15.41 -8.59 -17.91
C PRO A 303 -14.82 -7.23 -17.60
N ASN A 304 -13.88 -7.14 -16.64
CA ASN A 304 -13.22 -5.88 -16.28
C ASN A 304 -12.40 -5.24 -17.42
N ARG A 305 -12.15 -5.95 -18.53
CA ARG A 305 -11.46 -5.43 -19.72
C ARG A 305 -12.41 -4.89 -20.81
N PHE A 306 -13.72 -4.92 -20.58
CA PHE A 306 -14.73 -4.50 -21.55
C PHE A 306 -15.82 -3.64 -20.90
N PHE A 307 -16.45 -2.79 -21.70
CA PHE A 307 -17.72 -2.16 -21.41
C PHE A 307 -18.83 -3.20 -21.65
N CYS A 308 -19.40 -3.72 -20.56
CA CYS A 308 -20.29 -4.88 -20.58
C CYS A 308 -21.34 -4.84 -19.45
N SER A 309 -21.63 -3.67 -18.90
CA SER A 309 -22.89 -3.48 -18.16
C SER A 309 -24.09 -3.54 -19.13
N GLU A 310 -25.30 -3.71 -18.60
CA GLU A 310 -26.50 -3.94 -19.41
C GLU A 310 -26.76 -2.78 -20.37
N ASP A 311 -26.57 -1.55 -19.90
CA ASP A 311 -26.67 -0.35 -20.69
C ASP A 311 -25.49 -0.17 -21.63
N GLU A 312 -24.36 -0.85 -21.45
CA GLU A 312 -23.17 -0.69 -22.27
C GLU A 312 -23.06 -1.65 -23.45
N LEU A 313 -23.71 -2.81 -23.36
CA LEU A 313 -23.72 -3.82 -24.42
C LEU A 313 -24.39 -3.29 -25.68
N ILE A 314 -23.75 -3.54 -26.82
CA ILE A 314 -24.23 -3.15 -28.14
C ILE A 314 -24.94 -4.35 -28.75
N ARG A 315 -26.21 -4.21 -29.11
CA ARG A 315 -27.02 -5.27 -29.74
C ARG A 315 -27.37 -4.84 -31.16
N ARG A 316 -26.87 -5.58 -32.14
CA ARG A 316 -27.08 -5.23 -33.55
C ARG A 316 -26.86 -6.44 -34.45
N ASN A 317 -27.63 -6.50 -35.53
CA ASN A 317 -27.49 -7.51 -36.58
C ASN A 317 -27.53 -8.95 -36.03
N GLY A 318 -28.33 -9.19 -34.97
CA GLY A 318 -28.47 -10.52 -34.38
C GLY A 318 -27.29 -10.96 -33.49
N ARG A 319 -26.44 -10.03 -33.06
CA ARG A 319 -25.28 -10.28 -32.18
C ARG A 319 -25.21 -9.25 -31.06
N THR A 320 -24.53 -9.63 -29.99
CA THR A 320 -24.25 -8.75 -28.85
C THR A 320 -22.74 -8.54 -28.73
N TYR A 321 -22.32 -7.28 -28.61
CA TYR A 321 -20.93 -6.87 -28.60
C TYR A 321 -20.58 -6.15 -27.30
N ALA A 322 -19.44 -6.51 -26.71
CA ALA A 322 -18.77 -5.75 -25.66
C ALA A 322 -17.54 -5.04 -26.24
N PHE A 323 -17.45 -3.73 -26.02
CA PHE A 323 -16.33 -2.91 -26.50
C PHE A 323 -15.19 -2.93 -25.48
N SER A 324 -13.96 -3.14 -25.95
CA SER A 324 -12.78 -3.16 -25.08
C SER A 324 -12.58 -1.82 -24.36
N ASN A 325 -12.18 -1.85 -23.10
CA ASN A 325 -11.78 -0.64 -22.36
C ASN A 325 -10.23 -0.49 -22.29
N GLN A 326 -9.50 -1.37 -22.99
CA GLN A 326 -8.05 -1.45 -22.98
C GLN A 326 -7.44 -0.56 -24.07
N TRP A 327 -7.62 0.75 -23.94
CA TRP A 327 -7.12 1.77 -24.86
C TRP A 327 -6.11 2.68 -24.16
N GLY A 328 -4.91 2.84 -24.75
CA GLY A 328 -3.84 3.65 -24.16
C GLY A 328 -2.73 3.96 -25.17
N GLY A 329 -1.99 5.06 -24.93
CA GLY A 329 -0.95 5.58 -25.82
C GLY A 329 -1.49 5.95 -27.22
N ASP A 330 -0.64 5.88 -28.24
CA ASP A 330 -0.96 6.24 -29.64
C ASP A 330 -2.15 5.46 -30.20
N GLY A 331 -2.37 4.23 -29.72
CA GLY A 331 -3.46 3.38 -30.20
C GLY A 331 -4.86 3.91 -29.86
N TRP A 332 -4.98 4.80 -28.86
CA TRP A 332 -6.23 5.52 -28.60
C TRP A 332 -6.45 6.65 -29.62
N MET A 333 -5.39 7.42 -29.90
CA MET A 333 -5.48 8.56 -30.81
C MET A 333 -5.72 8.11 -32.26
N GLU A 334 -5.03 7.04 -32.69
CA GLU A 334 -5.29 6.38 -33.98
C GLU A 334 -6.76 5.99 -34.14
N ALA A 335 -7.38 5.40 -33.10
CA ALA A 335 -8.77 4.96 -33.17
C ALA A 335 -9.77 6.12 -33.18
N MET A 336 -9.53 7.16 -32.37
CA MET A 336 -10.39 8.35 -32.34
C MET A 336 -10.35 9.11 -33.67
N SER A 337 -9.15 9.37 -34.20
CA SER A 337 -8.99 10.02 -35.50
C SER A 337 -9.54 9.15 -36.63
N GLY A 338 -9.27 7.83 -36.61
CA GLY A 338 -9.79 6.92 -37.63
C GLY A 338 -11.32 6.89 -37.69
N LEU A 339 -12.00 6.88 -36.54
CA LEU A 339 -13.47 6.95 -36.47
C LEU A 339 -14.01 8.33 -36.87
N GLN A 340 -13.33 9.41 -36.50
CA GLN A 340 -13.73 10.77 -36.88
C GLN A 340 -13.58 10.99 -38.39
N ASP A 341 -12.42 10.65 -38.96
CA ASP A 341 -12.07 10.89 -40.36
C ASP A 341 -12.90 10.03 -41.32
N ALA A 342 -13.26 8.81 -40.91
CA ALA A 342 -14.13 7.93 -41.70
C ALA A 342 -15.59 8.39 -41.74
N HIS A 343 -16.00 9.25 -40.80
CA HIS A 343 -17.39 9.66 -40.61
C HIS A 343 -17.53 11.18 -40.40
N PRO A 344 -17.07 12.01 -41.36
CA PRO A 344 -17.05 13.47 -41.23
C PRO A 344 -18.45 14.09 -41.16
N ASP A 345 -19.47 13.37 -41.63
CA ASP A 345 -20.89 13.74 -41.60
C ASP A 345 -21.56 13.52 -40.23
N ARG A 346 -20.82 12.97 -39.25
CA ARG A 346 -21.36 12.61 -37.92
C ARG A 346 -21.03 13.60 -36.81
N GLU A 347 -20.46 14.76 -37.15
CA GLU A 347 -20.20 15.86 -36.20
C GLU A 347 -19.47 15.42 -34.92
N ILE A 348 -18.47 14.54 -35.07
CA ILE A 348 -17.66 14.04 -33.96
C ILE A 348 -16.51 15.03 -33.72
N THR A 349 -16.39 15.54 -32.50
CA THR A 349 -15.20 16.27 -32.06
C THR A 349 -14.75 15.79 -30.69
N PHE A 350 -13.44 15.80 -30.46
CA PHE A 350 -12.87 15.47 -29.16
C PHE A 350 -11.68 16.39 -28.88
N THR A 351 -11.70 17.08 -27.75
CA THR A 351 -10.66 18.04 -27.37
C THR A 351 -10.20 17.77 -25.94
N PRO A 352 -8.87 17.81 -25.65
CA PRO A 352 -8.39 17.68 -24.30
C PRO A 352 -8.92 18.84 -23.44
N VAL A 353 -9.34 18.53 -22.20
CA VAL A 353 -9.76 19.54 -21.24
C VAL A 353 -8.52 20.31 -20.77
N GLU A 354 -8.50 21.63 -20.95
CA GLU A 354 -7.43 22.47 -20.42
C GLU A 354 -7.47 22.43 -18.89
N MET A 355 -6.35 22.03 -18.26
CA MET A 355 -6.17 22.15 -16.81
C MET A 355 -5.92 23.62 -16.49
N GLY A 356 -6.93 24.31 -15.95
CA GLY A 356 -6.82 25.66 -15.41
C GLY A 356 -6.10 25.72 -14.06
#